data_AF-M4ZMI2-F1
#
_entry.id   AF-M4ZMI2-F1
#
_cell.length_a   1.000
_cell.length_b   1.000
_cell.length_c   1.000
_cell.angle_alpha   90.00
_cell.angle_beta   90.00
_cell.angle_gamma   90.00
#
_symmetry.space_group_name_H-M   'P 1'
#
loop_
_entity.id
_entity.type
_entity.pdbx_description
1 polymer ?
#
loop_
_entity_poly.entity_id
_entity_poly.type
_entity_poly.pdbx_seq_one_letter_code
_entity_poly.pdbx_strand_id
1 'polypeptide(L)'
;MNLQDCRDAFATYSGKVSDICRHLGLTGVVIIWTFKKDVTGRSAIPRELLMPLLLIACGLLADLLQYFLGAIIWFLYYRKQEIVGIKEKEDFRHTPLLDLPMHILFLLKAVLLAVAYGYIASYFYRAISFS
;
A
#
# COMPACT_ATOMS: atom_id res chain seq x y z
N MET A 1 -5.13 10.77 27.55
CA MET A 1 -4.54 10.65 26.21
C MET A 1 -3.62 11.82 26.01
N ASN A 2 -2.31 11.56 25.96
CA ASN A 2 -1.27 12.54 25.69
C ASN A 2 -0.81 12.44 24.22
N LEU A 3 0.12 13.30 23.80
CA LEU A 3 0.60 13.32 22.42
C LEU A 3 1.35 12.02 22.02
N GLN A 4 2.00 11.38 22.99
CA GLN A 4 2.70 10.11 22.80
C GLN A 4 1.69 8.98 22.54
N ASP A 5 0.61 8.91 23.32
CA ASP A 5 -0.48 7.95 23.11
C ASP A 5 -1.07 8.06 21.68
N CYS A 6 -1.25 9.31 21.18
CA CYS A 6 -1.73 9.54 19.82
C CYS A 6 -0.74 9.06 18.75
N ARG A 7 0.57 9.29 18.95
CA ARG A 7 1.63 8.83 18.05
C ARG A 7 1.70 7.30 18.01
N ASP A 8 1.61 6.65 19.17
CA ASP A 8 1.69 5.20 19.29
C ASP A 8 0.47 4.52 18.66
N ALA A 9 -0.73 5.11 18.86
CA ALA A 9 -1.94 4.69 18.17
C ALA A 9 -1.79 4.81 16.64
N PHE A 10 -1.31 5.95 16.15
CA PHE A 10 -1.08 6.15 14.73
C PHE A 10 -0.08 5.13 14.15
N ALA A 11 1.05 4.89 14.82
CA ALA A 11 2.05 3.91 14.39
C ALA A 11 1.45 2.48 14.32
N THR A 12 0.67 2.11 15.32
CA THR A 12 0.00 0.80 15.39
C THR A 12 -0.98 0.60 14.23
N TYR A 13 -1.90 1.55 14.02
CA TYR A 13 -2.92 1.43 12.98
C TYR A 13 -2.34 1.56 11.57
N SER A 14 -1.40 2.48 11.34
CA SER A 14 -0.77 2.63 10.03
C SER A 14 0.06 1.40 9.62
N GLY A 15 0.76 0.79 10.58
CA GLY A 15 1.43 -0.49 10.39
C GLY A 15 0.43 -1.58 10.00
N LYS A 16 -0.65 -1.72 10.77
CA LYS A 16 -1.68 -2.73 10.51
C LYS A 16 -2.38 -2.55 9.16
N VAL A 17 -2.69 -1.31 8.76
CA VAL A 17 -3.27 -1.01 7.44
C VAL A 17 -2.35 -1.48 6.32
N SER A 18 -1.03 -1.23 6.44
CA SER A 18 -0.07 -1.66 5.43
C SER A 18 -0.01 -3.18 5.29
N ASP A 19 -0.06 -3.91 6.41
CA ASP A 19 -0.13 -5.37 6.41
C ASP A 19 -1.41 -5.89 5.76
N ILE A 20 -2.55 -5.26 6.05
CA ILE A 20 -3.84 -5.59 5.42
C ILE A 20 -3.78 -5.32 3.92
N CYS A 21 -3.24 -4.16 3.50
CA CYS A 21 -3.07 -3.82 2.09
C CYS A 21 -2.27 -4.90 1.34
N ARG A 22 -1.13 -5.35 1.90
CA ARG A 22 -0.33 -6.41 1.28
C ARG A 22 -1.10 -7.72 1.15
N HIS A 23 -1.79 -8.16 2.20
CA HIS A 23 -2.62 -9.36 2.16
C HIS A 23 -3.76 -9.25 1.14
N LEU A 24 -4.47 -8.11 1.11
CA LEU A 24 -5.53 -7.84 0.17
C LEU A 24 -5.02 -7.79 -1.27
N GLY A 25 -3.84 -7.21 -1.52
CA GLY A 25 -3.25 -7.18 -2.85
C GLY A 25 -2.96 -8.58 -3.36
N LEU A 26 -2.25 -9.41 -2.59
CA LEU A 26 -1.94 -10.79 -2.97
C LEU A 26 -3.20 -11.65 -3.14
N THR A 27 -4.14 -11.56 -2.19
CA THR A 27 -5.40 -12.31 -2.24
C THR A 27 -6.26 -11.86 -3.43
N GLY A 28 -6.27 -10.57 -3.74
CA GLY A 28 -7.00 -10.02 -4.88
C GLY A 28 -6.48 -10.55 -6.22
N VAL A 29 -5.15 -10.70 -6.36
CA VAL A 29 -4.56 -11.35 -7.54
C VAL A 29 -5.02 -12.81 -7.65
N VAL A 30 -5.02 -13.57 -6.55
CA VAL A 30 -5.49 -14.96 -6.52
C VAL A 30 -6.97 -15.07 -6.90
N ILE A 31 -7.82 -14.18 -6.36
CA ILE A 31 -9.23 -14.11 -6.70
C ILE A 31 -9.40 -13.90 -8.20
N ILE A 32 -8.74 -12.88 -8.78
CA ILE A 32 -8.83 -12.58 -10.21
C ILE A 32 -8.35 -13.76 -11.06
N TRP A 33 -7.27 -14.42 -10.65
CA TRP A 33 -6.71 -15.57 -11.36
C TRP A 33 -7.67 -16.76 -11.42
N THR A 34 -8.55 -16.91 -10.43
CA THR A 34 -9.56 -17.98 -10.39
C THR A 34 -10.59 -17.86 -11.52
N PHE A 35 -10.82 -16.65 -12.04
CA PHE A 35 -11.75 -16.38 -13.16
C PHE A 35 -11.10 -16.44 -14.55
N LYS A 36 -9.82 -16.81 -14.61
CA LYS A 36 -9.10 -17.02 -15.86
C LYS A 36 -9.75 -18.17 -16.64
N LYS A 37 -10.16 -17.92 -17.88
CA LYS A 37 -10.78 -18.92 -18.76
C LYS A 37 -9.78 -19.41 -19.79
N ASP A 38 -9.76 -20.72 -20.04
CA ASP A 38 -9.03 -21.30 -21.16
C ASP A 38 -9.94 -21.36 -22.38
N VAL A 39 -9.71 -20.45 -23.33
CA VAL A 39 -10.42 -20.43 -24.60
C VAL A 39 -9.41 -20.75 -25.70
N THR A 40 -9.55 -21.93 -26.32
CA THR A 40 -8.81 -22.36 -27.52
C THR A 40 -7.34 -21.91 -27.57
N GLY A 41 -6.55 -22.36 -26.59
CA GLY A 41 -5.10 -22.10 -26.53
C GLY A 41 -4.70 -20.71 -26.02
N ARG A 42 -5.67 -19.86 -25.63
CA ARG A 42 -5.42 -18.58 -24.95
C ARG A 42 -6.12 -18.54 -23.61
N SER A 43 -5.29 -18.52 -22.58
CA SER A 43 -5.66 -18.26 -21.20
C SER A 43 -5.98 -16.77 -21.06
N ALA A 44 -7.26 -16.41 -20.93
CA ALA A 44 -7.72 -15.01 -20.92
C ALA A 44 -8.45 -14.64 -19.62
N ILE A 45 -8.03 -13.54 -19.01
CA ILE A 45 -8.71 -12.93 -17.86
C ILE A 45 -9.89 -12.09 -18.39
N PRO A 46 -11.09 -12.16 -17.77
CA PRO A 46 -12.20 -11.29 -18.14
C PRO A 46 -11.80 -9.81 -18.14
N ARG A 47 -12.17 -9.08 -19.19
CA ARG A 47 -11.77 -7.67 -19.38
C ARG A 47 -12.14 -6.78 -18.19
N GLU A 48 -13.25 -7.09 -17.52
CA GLU A 48 -13.74 -6.40 -16.32
C GLU A 48 -12.79 -6.52 -15.12
N LEU A 49 -11.99 -7.60 -15.06
CA LEU A 49 -11.03 -7.85 -13.99
C LEU A 49 -9.62 -7.30 -14.30
N LEU A 50 -9.37 -6.80 -15.50
CA LEU A 50 -8.07 -6.18 -15.83
C LEU A 50 -7.86 -4.86 -15.10
N MET A 51 -8.92 -4.05 -14.95
CA MET A 51 -8.83 -2.79 -14.20
C MET A 51 -8.50 -2.99 -12.71
N PRO A 52 -9.22 -3.85 -11.94
CA PRO A 52 -8.83 -4.12 -10.56
C PRO A 52 -7.46 -4.76 -10.46
N LEU A 53 -7.04 -5.61 -11.41
CA LEU A 53 -5.69 -6.17 -11.41
C LEU A 53 -4.60 -5.09 -11.53
N LEU A 54 -4.80 -4.12 -12.43
CA LEU A 54 -3.90 -2.98 -12.59
C LEU A 54 -3.85 -2.13 -11.32
N LEU A 55 -5.01 -1.82 -10.73
CA LEU A 55 -5.10 -1.05 -9.48
C LEU A 55 -4.39 -1.75 -8.31
N ILE A 56 -4.53 -3.08 -8.20
CA ILE A 56 -3.80 -3.89 -7.21
C ILE A 56 -2.29 -3.79 -7.44
N ALA A 57 -1.83 -3.94 -8.68
CA ALA A 57 -0.41 -3.84 -9.01
C ALA A 57 0.15 -2.46 -8.65
N CYS A 58 -0.55 -1.38 -9.03
CA CYS A 58 -0.19 -0.02 -8.66
C CYS A 58 -0.19 0.19 -7.14
N GLY A 59 -1.15 -0.37 -6.41
CA GLY A 59 -1.23 -0.30 -4.95
C GLY A 59 -0.06 -1.00 -4.27
N LEU A 60 0.32 -2.20 -4.72
CA LEU A 60 1.49 -2.93 -4.22
C LEU A 60 2.81 -2.23 -4.55
N LEU A 61 2.92 -1.63 -5.74
CA LEU A 61 4.08 -0.80 -6.10
C LEU A 61 4.18 0.43 -5.20
N ALA A 62 3.07 1.11 -4.92
CA ALA A 62 3.05 2.24 -3.99
C ALA A 62 3.42 1.81 -2.55
N ASP A 63 3.00 0.62 -2.10
CA ASP A 63 3.43 0.05 -0.81
C ASP A 63 4.95 -0.15 -0.77
N LEU A 64 5.53 -0.78 -1.79
CA LEU A 64 6.97 -0.96 -1.89
C LEU A 64 7.72 0.37 -1.89
N LEU A 65 7.28 1.33 -2.71
CA LEU A 65 7.90 2.65 -2.81
C LEU A 65 7.83 3.41 -1.49
N GLN A 66 6.74 3.28 -0.73
CA GLN A 66 6.61 3.92 0.59
C GLN A 66 7.76 3.50 1.51
N TYR A 67 7.96 2.19 1.66
CA TYR A 67 9.00 1.66 2.55
C TYR A 67 10.41 1.90 2.01
N PHE A 68 10.58 1.82 0.69
CA PHE A 68 11.87 2.09 0.04
C PHE A 68 12.31 3.55 0.21
N LEU A 69 11.40 4.50 -0.05
CA LEU A 69 11.69 5.92 0.17
C LEU A 69 11.91 6.23 1.65
N GLY A 70 11.16 5.59 2.55
CA GLY A 70 11.41 5.72 3.98
C GLY A 70 12.81 5.29 4.36
N ALA A 71 13.28 4.14 3.87
CA ALA A 71 14.64 3.68 4.11
C ALA A 71 15.69 4.68 3.59
N ILE A 72 15.52 5.19 2.37
CA ILE A 72 16.46 6.16 1.77
C ILE A 72 16.47 7.48 2.55
N ILE A 73 15.30 8.05 2.83
CA ILE A 73 15.17 9.35 3.50
C ILE A 73 15.82 9.27 4.89
N TRP A 74 15.48 8.24 5.67
CA TRP A 74 16.05 8.07 7.01
C TRP A 74 17.53 7.73 6.98
N PHE A 75 18.01 6.96 6.01
CA PHE A 75 19.43 6.69 5.84
C PHE A 75 20.23 7.97 5.53
N LEU A 76 19.78 8.78 4.56
CA LEU A 76 20.43 10.04 4.21
C LEU A 76 20.39 11.03 5.38
N TYR A 77 19.27 11.07 6.10
CA TYR A 77 19.09 11.93 7.25
C TYR A 77 20.03 11.54 8.41
N TYR A 78 20.10 10.25 8.75
CA TYR A 78 21.02 9.71 9.74
C TYR A 78 22.48 10.03 9.40
N ARG A 79 22.89 9.75 8.16
CA ARG A 79 24.25 10.04 7.68
C ARG A 79 24.61 11.52 7.77
N LYS A 80 23.65 12.41 7.47
CA LYS A 80 23.87 13.85 7.59
C LYS A 80 24.11 14.28 9.04
N GLN A 81 23.36 13.72 9.99
CA GLN A 81 23.51 14.07 11.42
C GLN A 81 24.81 13.51 12.02
N GLU A 82 25.23 12.32 11.58
CA GLU A 82 26.51 11.72 11.95
C GLU A 82 27.69 12.61 11.52
N ILE A 83 27.65 13.16 10.30
CA ILE A 83 28.68 14.08 9.78
C ILE A 83 28.73 15.39 10.58
N VAL A 84 27.59 15.87 11.07
CA VAL A 84 27.50 17.10 11.89
C VAL A 84 27.93 16.85 13.35
N GLY A 85 28.19 15.60 13.73
CA GLY A 85 28.70 15.24 15.06
C GLY A 85 27.62 15.17 16.15
N ILE A 86 26.34 15.07 15.78
CA ILE A 86 25.26 14.86 16.74
C ILE A 86 25.40 13.47 17.34
N LYS A 87 25.45 13.40 18.68
CA LYS A 87 25.52 12.12 19.41
C LYS A 87 24.18 11.39 19.30
N GLU A 88 24.20 10.07 19.16
CA GLU A 88 23.01 9.21 18.93
C GLU A 88 21.86 9.37 19.95
N LYS A 89 22.11 9.95 21.13
CA LYS A 89 21.14 10.03 22.24
C LYS A 89 20.49 11.41 22.42
N GLU A 90 20.75 12.38 21.55
CA GLU A 90 20.05 13.66 21.63
C GLU A 90 18.69 13.57 20.94
N ASP A 91 17.62 13.90 21.68
CA ASP A 91 16.27 14.02 21.12
C ASP A 91 16.25 15.17 20.10
N PHE A 92 16.01 14.84 18.83
CA PHE A 92 15.90 15.83 17.76
C PHE A 92 14.53 15.77 17.09
N ARG A 93 13.96 16.93 16.77
CA ARG A 93 12.70 17.06 16.02
C ARG A 93 12.99 17.11 14.52
N HIS A 94 12.57 16.09 13.76
CA HIS A 94 12.67 16.13 12.31
C HIS A 94 11.59 17.04 11.70
N THR A 95 11.85 17.50 10.47
CA THR A 95 10.91 18.36 9.74
C THR A 95 9.76 17.52 9.17
N PRO A 96 8.49 17.96 9.29
CA PRO A 96 7.33 17.23 8.77
C PRO A 96 7.37 16.94 7.25
N LEU A 97 8.15 17.72 6.50
CA LEU A 97 8.33 17.56 5.05
C LEU A 97 9.01 16.25 4.65
N LEU A 98 9.83 15.65 5.55
CA LEU A 98 10.51 14.39 5.28
C LEU A 98 9.54 13.20 5.23
N ASP A 99 8.46 13.27 6.00
CA ASP A 99 7.47 12.18 6.10
C ASP A 99 6.34 12.30 5.07
N LEU A 100 6.12 13.49 4.54
CA LEU A 100 5.09 13.77 3.54
C LEU A 100 5.07 12.78 2.36
N PRO A 101 6.19 12.47 1.67
CA PRO A 101 6.17 11.52 0.55
C PRO A 101 5.72 10.12 0.98
N MET A 102 6.11 9.65 2.17
CA MET A 102 5.68 8.36 2.70
C MET A 102 4.19 8.35 3.01
N HIS A 103 3.65 9.43 3.58
CA HIS A 103 2.22 9.54 3.87
C HIS A 103 1.36 9.61 2.62
N ILE A 104 1.83 10.29 1.56
CA ILE A 104 1.13 10.32 0.27
C ILE A 104 1.05 8.91 -0.32
N LEU A 105 2.16 8.16 -0.34
CA LEU A 105 2.17 6.77 -0.83
C LEU A 105 1.32 5.84 0.03
N PHE A 106 1.32 6.04 1.35
CA PHE A 106 0.48 5.30 2.29
C PHE A 106 -1.02 5.49 2.00
N LEU A 107 -1.45 6.73 1.72
CA LEU A 107 -2.85 6.99 1.37
C LEU A 107 -3.17 6.44 -0.02
N LEU A 108 -2.28 6.69 -0.99
CA LEU A 108 -2.46 6.25 -2.37
C LEU A 108 -2.67 4.74 -2.48
N LYS A 109 -1.81 3.93 -1.84
CA LYS A 109 -1.95 2.46 -1.88
C LYS A 109 -3.28 1.99 -1.28
N ALA A 110 -3.73 2.61 -0.19
CA ALA A 110 -4.96 2.24 0.48
C ALA A 110 -6.19 2.55 -0.40
N VAL A 111 -6.21 3.74 -1.01
CA VAL A 111 -7.27 4.14 -1.96
C VAL A 111 -7.27 3.22 -3.18
N LEU A 112 -6.11 2.93 -3.77
CA LEU A 112 -6.02 2.04 -4.94
C LEU A 112 -6.58 0.64 -4.65
N LEU A 113 -6.25 0.06 -3.49
CA LEU A 113 -6.79 -1.24 -3.11
C LEU A 113 -8.29 -1.19 -2.78
N ALA A 114 -8.75 -0.14 -2.10
CA ALA A 114 -10.19 0.03 -1.83
C ALA A 114 -10.99 0.11 -3.15
N VAL A 115 -10.51 0.88 -4.12
CA VAL A 115 -11.14 1.01 -5.44
C VAL A 115 -11.07 -0.32 -6.20
N ALA A 116 -9.95 -1.04 -6.16
CA ALA A 116 -9.81 -2.35 -6.80
C ALA A 116 -10.83 -3.36 -6.25
N TYR A 117 -10.99 -3.42 -4.93
CA TYR A 117 -11.97 -4.30 -4.29
C TYR A 117 -13.42 -3.86 -4.58
N GLY A 118 -13.67 -2.56 -4.76
CA GLY A 118 -14.95 -2.07 -5.27
C GLY A 118 -15.27 -2.63 -6.66
N TYR A 119 -14.29 -2.66 -7.57
CA TYR A 119 -14.45 -3.29 -8.90
C TYR A 119 -14.70 -4.79 -8.80
N ILE A 120 -13.92 -5.53 -7.98
CA ILE A 120 -14.11 -6.97 -7.78
C ILE A 120 -15.51 -7.26 -7.22
N ALA A 121 -15.96 -6.51 -6.22
CA ALA A 121 -17.31 -6.65 -5.66
C ALA A 121 -18.39 -6.38 -6.72
N SER A 122 -18.21 -5.35 -7.55
CA SER A 122 -19.15 -5.04 -8.65
C SER A 122 -19.21 -6.15 -9.71
N TYR A 123 -18.10 -6.85 -9.94
CA TYR A 123 -18.04 -7.99 -10.85
C TYR A 123 -18.82 -9.18 -10.27
N PHE A 124 -18.65 -9.47 -8.97
CA PHE A 124 -19.41 -10.53 -8.30
C PHE A 124 -20.90 -10.25 -8.23
N TYR A 125 -21.28 -9.02 -7.91
CA TYR A 125 -22.69 -8.64 -7.88
C TYR A 125 -23.37 -8.88 -9.23
N ARG A 126 -22.71 -8.49 -10.33
CA ARG A 126 -23.19 -8.75 -11.69
C ARG A 126 -23.20 -10.24 -12.03
N ALA A 127 -22.18 -10.98 -11.65
CA ALA A 127 -22.15 -12.42 -11.90
C ALA A 127 -23.31 -13.17 -11.21
N ILE A 128 -23.70 -12.75 -10.00
CA ILE A 128 -24.82 -13.33 -9.25
C ILE A 128 -26.17 -12.87 -9.79
N SER A 129 -26.32 -11.57 -10.12
CA SER A 129 -27.61 -11.02 -10.56
C SER A 129 -28.08 -11.50 -11.94
N PHE A 130 -27.17 -12.07 -12.73
CA PHE A 130 -27.45 -12.62 -14.06
C PHE A 130 -27.52 -14.16 -14.07
N SER A 131 -27.41 -14.82 -12.91
CA SER A 131 -27.64 -16.26 -12.72
C SER A 131 -29.02 -16.53 -12.15
#